data_AF-A0A924JRA9-F1
#
_entry.id   AF-A0A924JRA9-F1
#
_cell.length_a   1.000
_cell.length_b   1.000
_cell.length_c   1.000
_cell.angle_alpha   90.00
_cell.angle_beta   90.00
_cell.angle_gamma   90.00
#
_symmetry.space_group_name_H-M   'P 1'
#
loop_
_entity.id
_entity.type
_entity.pdbx_description
1 polymer ?
#
loop_
_entity_poly.entity_id
_entity_poly.type
_entity_poly.pdbx_seq_one_letter_code
_entity_poly.pdbx_strand_id
1 'polypeptide(L)' 'MNSIKKYLGIVWMVIAFAAIVLLVQSAFAHVNHGKEDINKPTFWVIIITIFTPIAVGLALFGWYSLKGEYNNIK' A
#
# COMPACT_ATOMS: atom_id res chain seq x y z
N MET A 1 1.46 -4.05 27.01
CA MET A 1 2.54 -3.69 26.05
C MET A 1 1.91 -3.40 24.69
N ASN A 2 1.38 -2.20 24.46
CA ASN A 2 0.49 -1.95 23.32
C ASN A 2 0.87 -0.74 22.44
N SER A 3 1.90 0.03 22.81
CA SER A 3 2.31 1.18 22.02
C SER A 3 3.03 0.78 20.74
N ILE A 4 3.94 -0.21 20.80
CA ILE A 4 4.70 -0.68 19.63
C ILE A 4 3.79 -1.18 18.51
N LYS A 5 2.80 -2.02 18.82
CA LYS A 5 1.85 -2.56 17.82
C LYS A 5 0.99 -1.45 17.21
N LYS A 6 0.57 -0.48 18.03
CA LYS A 6 -0.19 0.70 17.59
C LYS A 6 0.64 1.62 16.68
N TYR A 7 1.88 1.90 17.05
CA TYR A 7 2.83 2.66 16.21
C TYR A 7 3.11 1.94 14.90
N LEU A 8 3.33 0.61 14.93
CA LEU A 8 3.49 -0.20 13.72
C LEU A 8 2.25 -0.08 12.82
N GLY A 9 1.04 -0.19 13.38
CA GLY A 9 -0.20 -0.07 12.62
C GLY A 9 -0.35 1.28 11.91
N ILE A 10 0.00 2.38 12.58
CA ILE A 10 0.01 3.72 11.99
C ILE A 10 1.05 3.80 10.87
N VAL A 11 2.26 3.32 11.11
CA VAL A 11 3.34 3.29 10.11
C VAL A 11 2.91 2.52 8.86
N TRP A 12 2.30 1.34 9.03
CA TRP A 12 1.82 0.53 7.91
C TRP A 12 0.68 1.19 7.13
N MET A 13 -0.21 1.94 7.80
CA MET A 13 -1.27 2.68 7.13
C MET A 13 -0.72 3.84 6.28
N VAL A 14 0.27 4.57 6.80
CA VAL A 14 0.95 5.66 6.05
C VAL A 14 1.73 5.09 4.87
N ILE A 15 2.45 3.98 5.06
CA ILE A 15 3.18 3.30 3.98
C ILE A 15 2.23 2.79 2.90
N ALA A 16 1.09 2.18 3.27
CA ALA A 16 0.11 1.70 2.31
C ALA A 16 -0.44 2.83 1.43
N PHE A 17 -0.78 3.96 2.04
CA PHE A 17 -1.24 5.14 1.30
C PHE A 17 -0.14 5.71 0.39
N ALA A 18 1.08 5.88 0.93
CA ALA A 18 2.22 6.37 0.16
C ALA A 18 2.57 5.45 -1.02
N ALA A 19 2.52 4.13 -0.83
CA ALA A 19 2.81 3.15 -1.87
C ALA A 19 1.85 3.26 -3.06
N ILE A 20 0.54 3.42 -2.80
CA ILE A 20 -0.45 3.59 -3.87
C ILE A 20 -0.21 4.90 -4.63
N VAL A 21 0.03 6.01 -3.93
CA VAL A 21 0.32 7.30 -4.57
C VAL A 21 1.57 7.22 -5.44
N LEU A 22 2.65 6.62 -4.93
CA LEU A 22 3.90 6.45 -5.67
C LEU A 22 3.74 5.54 -6.88
N LEU A 23 2.97 4.46 -6.77
CA LEU A 23 2.68 3.56 -7.90
C LEU A 23 1.90 4.27 -9.00
N VAL A 24 0.89 5.05 -8.63
CA VAL A 24 0.09 5.83 -9.58
C VAL A 24 0.96 6.89 -10.26
N GLN A 25 1.74 7.66 -9.51
CA GLN A 25 2.68 8.64 -10.07
C GLN A 25 3.70 7.99 -11.01
N SER A 26 4.26 6.85 -10.62
CA SER A 26 5.23 6.12 -11.43
C SER A 26 4.59 5.60 -12.71
N ALA A 27 3.33 5.15 -12.67
CA ALA A 27 2.57 4.75 -13.85
C ALA A 27 2.44 5.90 -14.85
N PHE A 28 2.04 7.08 -14.38
CA PHE A 28 1.95 8.26 -15.24
C PHE A 28 3.31 8.68 -15.83
N ALA A 29 4.38 8.63 -15.04
CA ALA A 29 5.71 9.01 -15.48
C ALA A 29 6.26 8.07 -16.57
N HIS A 30 6.01 6.76 -16.44
CA HIS A 30 6.59 5.75 -17.34
C HIS A 30 5.72 5.50 -18.59
N VAL A 31 4.39 5.59 -18.48
CA VAL A 31 3.46 5.34 -19.60
C VAL A 31 3.67 6.29 -20.78
N ASN A 32 4.11 7.53 -20.53
CA ASN A 32 4.24 8.55 -21.58
C ASN A 32 5.62 8.63 -22.25
N HIS A 33 6.66 7.98 -21.72
CA HIS A 33 8.05 8.28 -22.11
C HIS A 33 8.83 7.14 -22.78
N GLY A 34 8.30 5.91 -22.86
CA GLY A 34 9.09 4.76 -23.31
C GLY A 34 8.50 3.96 -24.46
N LYS A 35 9.35 3.62 -25.44
CA LYS A 35 9.03 2.69 -26.54
C LYS A 35 9.11 1.21 -26.14
N GLU A 36 9.66 0.92 -24.96
CA GLU A 36 9.83 -0.43 -24.41
C GLU A 36 8.50 -1.01 -23.89
N ASP A 37 8.31 -2.33 -24.00
CA ASP A 37 7.09 -3.03 -23.57
C ASP A 37 6.73 -2.82 -22.10
N ILE A 38 7.73 -2.59 -21.23
CA ILE A 38 7.54 -2.30 -19.79
C ILE A 38 6.82 -0.98 -19.52
N ASN A 39 6.80 -0.06 -20.49
CA ASN A 39 6.15 1.24 -20.37
C ASN A 39 4.72 1.21 -20.90
N LYS A 40 4.23 0.06 -21.37
CA LYS A 40 2.82 -0.06 -21.78
C LYS A 40 1.88 0.09 -20.59
N PRO A 41 0.73 0.75 -20.76
CA PRO A 41 -0.29 0.88 -19.72
C PRO A 41 -0.71 -0.46 -19.11
N THR A 42 -0.76 -1.52 -19.93
CA THR A 42 -1.17 -2.86 -19.51
C THR A 42 -0.31 -3.42 -18.37
N PHE A 43 1.02 -3.21 -18.42
CA PHE A 43 1.93 -3.70 -17.38
C PHE A 43 1.67 -2.98 -16.04
N TRP A 44 1.50 -1.66 -16.09
CA TRP A 44 1.18 -0.85 -14.92
C TRP A 44 -0.18 -1.19 -14.30
N VAL A 45 -1.19 -1.49 -15.11
CA VAL A 45 -2.51 -1.95 -14.62
C VAL A 45 -2.37 -3.24 -13.84
N ILE A 46 -1.55 -4.20 -14.31
CA ILE A 46 -1.30 -5.46 -13.59
C ILE A 46 -0.62 -5.19 -12.24
N ILE A 47 0.42 -4.36 -12.21
CA ILE A 47 1.12 -3.99 -10.96
C ILE A 47 0.15 -3.35 -9.97
N ILE A 48 -0.60 -2.34 -10.39
CA ILE A 48 -1.57 -1.64 -9.52
C ILE A 48 -2.61 -2.64 -9.00
N THR A 49 -3.08 -3.55 -9.86
CA THR A 49 -4.07 -4.57 -9.47
C THR A 49 -3.54 -5.51 -8.38
N ILE A 50 -2.26 -5.91 -8.43
CA ILE A 50 -1.65 -6.79 -7.42
C ILE A 50 -1.34 -6.03 -6.13
N PHE A 51 -0.86 -4.78 -6.22
CA PHE A 51 -0.51 -3.98 -5.05
C PHE A 51 -1.71 -3.40 -4.30
N THR A 52 -2.84 -3.19 -4.99
CA THR A 52 -4.08 -2.68 -4.36
C THR A 52 -4.58 -3.57 -3.20
N PRO A 53 -4.79 -4.89 -3.35
CA PRO A 53 -5.24 -5.74 -2.24
C PRO A 53 -4.21 -5.82 -1.10
N ILE A 54 -2.91 -5.71 -1.41
CA ILE A 54 -1.86 -5.65 -0.38
C ILE A 54 -1.98 -4.37 0.44
N ALA A 55 -2.14 -3.22 -0.22
CA ALA A 55 -2.35 -1.94 0.45
C ALA A 55 -3.64 -1.93 1.28
N VAL A 56 -4.71 -2.54 0.78
CA VAL A 56 -5.96 -2.72 1.54
C VAL A 56 -5.74 -3.58 2.79
N GLY A 57 -5.00 -4.68 2.68
CA GLY A 57 -4.65 -5.53 3.83
C GLY A 57 -3.84 -4.77 4.89
N LEU A 58 -2.86 -3.97 4.48
CA LEU A 58 -2.06 -3.12 5.37
C LEU A 58 -2.90 -2.00 6.01
N ALA A 59 -3.82 -1.39 5.26
CA ALA A 59 -4.73 -0.37 5.77
C ALA A 59 -5.69 -0.97 6.81
N LEU A 60 -6.27 -2.15 6.55
CA LEU A 60 -7.11 -2.89 7.49
C LEU A 60 -6.33 -3.26 8.76
N PHE A 61 -5.10 -3.78 8.61
CA PHE A 61 -4.22 -4.07 9.73
C PHE A 61 -3.95 -2.82 10.59
N GLY A 62 -3.61 -1.70 9.95
CA GLY A 62 -3.40 -0.43 10.64
C GLY A 62 -4.65 0.05 11.37
N TRP A 63 -5.82 -0.10 10.75
CA TRP A 63 -7.11 0.29 11.32
C TRP A 63 -7.48 -0.55 12.56
N TYR A 64 -7.36 -1.87 12.47
CA TYR A 64 -7.61 -2.76 13.61
C TYR A 64 -6.57 -2.58 14.73
N SER A 65 -5.32 -2.25 14.38
CA SER A 65 -4.29 -1.89 15.36
C SER A 65 -4.60 -0.59 16.11
N LEU A 66 -5.14 0.41 15.41
CA LEU A 66 -5.58 1.67 16.02
C LEU A 66 -6.77 1.48 16.97
N LYS A 67 -7.73 0.62 16.62
CA LYS A 67 -8.86 0.25 17.49
C LYS A 67 -8.44 -0.54 18.72
N GLY A 68 -7.20 -1.01 18.79
CA GLY A 68 -6.70 -1.80 19.90
C GLY A 68 -7.27 -3.22 19.95
N GLU A 69 -7.82 -3.72 18.83
CA GLU A 69 -8.35 -5.08 18.73
C GLU A 69 -7.22 -6.12 18.92
N TYR A 70 -6.01 -5.79 18.46
CA TYR A 70 -4.80 -6.61 18.67
C TYR A 70 -4.27 -6.58 20.11
N ASN A 71 -4.86 -5.81 21.02
CA ASN A 71 -4.48 -5.75 22.43
C ASN A 71 -5.09 -6.88 23.26
N ASN A 72 -6.17 -7.50 22.77
CA ASN A 72 -6.93 -8.53 23.50
C ASN A 72 -6.53 -9.97 23.11
N ILE A 73 -5.43 -10.13 22.37
CA ILE A 73 -4.89 -11.46 22.08
C ILE A 73 -4.17 -11.91 23.35
N LYS A 74 -4.80 -12.81 24.10
CA LYS A 74 -4.22 -13.52 25.25
C LYS A 74 -2.93 -14.24 24.84
#